data_AF-A0A537QB05-F1
#
_entry.id   AF-A0A537QB05-F1
#
_cell.length_a   1.000
_cell.length_b   1.000
_cell.length_c   1.000
_cell.angle_alpha   90.00
_cell.angle_beta   90.00
_cell.angle_gamma   90.00
#
_symmetry.space_group_name_H-M   'P 1'
#
loop_
_entity.id
_entity.type
_entity.pdbx_description
1 polymer ?
#
loop_
_entity_poly.entity_id
_entity_poly.type
_entity_poly.pdbx_seq_one_letter_code
_entity_poly.pdbx_strand_id
1 'polypeptide(L)'
;MRPQRGISHPEHHRRRNLVGRPPIADVVPRLNQPQVAEAKQRLCFAMGTTEAEIRRGSNLFLGTADIKALSSMRIEIGNHSMGHTFFRSLSPTELETEIVESRALLEYLSGQPVPYLSIPYGNMLDATGNALTAARRSKHKAIFLVHAKSNRFRPASDIFYRVSPGAAALEDLPFKLRVMPMIRSVRGWVW
;
A
#
# COMPACT_ATOMS: atom_id res chain seq x y z
N MET A 1 -39.91 -31.07 -59.84
CA MET A 1 -40.09 -29.60 -59.87
C MET A 1 -39.07 -28.94 -58.96
N ARG A 2 -38.27 -28.00 -59.50
CA ARG A 2 -37.36 -27.05 -58.80
C ARG A 2 -38.15 -26.06 -57.88
N PRO A 3 -37.55 -25.13 -57.11
CA PRO A 3 -36.35 -25.16 -56.22
C PRO A 3 -36.48 -24.26 -54.92
N GLN A 4 -35.36 -24.10 -54.18
CA GLN A 4 -34.98 -23.03 -53.20
C GLN A 4 -35.62 -23.08 -51.78
N ARG A 5 -34.95 -22.73 -50.67
CA ARG A 5 -34.00 -21.63 -50.41
C ARG A 5 -32.96 -22.01 -49.34
N GLY A 6 -31.72 -21.57 -49.57
CA GLY A 6 -30.70 -21.47 -48.53
C GLY A 6 -30.95 -20.25 -47.64
N ILE A 7 -30.70 -20.40 -46.35
CA ILE A 7 -30.58 -19.30 -45.40
C ILE A 7 -29.17 -19.32 -44.85
N SER A 8 -28.47 -18.24 -45.18
CA SER A 8 -27.15 -17.86 -44.71
C SER A 8 -27.13 -17.58 -43.21
N HIS A 9 -26.15 -18.13 -42.50
CA HIS A 9 -25.65 -17.60 -41.22
C HIS A 9 -24.13 -17.47 -41.32
N PRO A 10 -23.58 -16.25 -41.34
CA PRO A 10 -22.15 -16.07 -41.10
C PRO A 10 -21.94 -15.90 -39.59
N GLU A 11 -21.45 -16.95 -38.93
CA GLU A 11 -20.72 -16.82 -37.67
C GLU A 11 -19.40 -16.08 -37.95
N HIS A 12 -19.42 -14.76 -37.81
CA HIS A 12 -18.20 -13.99 -37.61
C HIS A 12 -18.02 -13.70 -36.13
N HIS A 13 -17.51 -14.69 -35.39
CA HIS A 13 -16.74 -14.41 -34.19
C HIS A 13 -15.52 -13.58 -34.59
N ARG A 14 -15.66 -12.24 -34.52
CA ARG A 14 -14.54 -11.30 -34.54
C ARG A 14 -13.67 -11.59 -33.31
N ARG A 15 -12.70 -12.49 -33.44
CA ARG A 15 -11.48 -12.42 -32.65
C ARG A 15 -10.81 -11.10 -33.02
N ARG A 16 -11.00 -10.06 -32.20
CA ARG A 16 -10.25 -8.81 -32.35
C ARG A 16 -8.78 -9.14 -32.12
N ASN A 17 -7.98 -9.02 -33.18
CA ASN A 17 -6.53 -9.09 -33.13
C ASN A 17 -6.01 -8.17 -32.02
N LEU A 18 -5.37 -8.76 -31.01
CA LEU A 18 -4.66 -8.05 -29.92
C LEU A 18 -3.26 -7.58 -30.33
N VAL A 19 -2.92 -7.70 -31.61
CA VAL A 19 -1.62 -7.32 -32.16
C VAL A 19 -1.50 -5.79 -32.12
N GLY A 20 -0.67 -5.27 -31.21
CA GLY A 20 -0.32 -3.85 -31.12
C GLY A 20 -0.77 -3.11 -29.86
N ARG A 21 -1.42 -3.76 -28.89
CA ARG A 21 -1.67 -3.11 -27.59
C ARG A 21 -0.46 -3.30 -26.66
N PRO A 22 0.13 -2.21 -26.11
CA PRO A 22 1.22 -2.34 -25.17
C PRO A 22 0.78 -3.18 -23.94
N PRO A 23 1.67 -4.03 -23.40
CA PRO A 23 1.45 -4.71 -22.13
C PRO A 23 0.94 -3.76 -21.06
N ILE A 24 0.06 -4.24 -20.18
CA ILE A 24 -0.48 -3.42 -19.08
C ILE A 24 0.65 -2.85 -18.20
N ALA A 25 1.76 -3.57 -18.08
CA ALA A 25 2.98 -3.15 -17.38
C ALA A 25 3.64 -1.89 -17.97
N ASP A 26 3.46 -1.61 -19.27
CA ASP A 26 4.02 -0.43 -19.95
C ASP A 26 3.08 0.78 -19.91
N VAL A 27 1.79 0.54 -19.62
CA VAL A 27 0.74 1.56 -19.62
C VAL A 27 0.50 2.09 -18.21
N VAL A 28 0.35 1.19 -17.22
CA VAL A 28 -0.01 1.56 -15.84
C VAL A 28 0.95 2.58 -15.22
N PRO A 29 2.29 2.48 -15.39
CA PRO A 29 3.21 3.46 -14.81
C PRO A 29 3.06 4.89 -15.36
N ARG A 30 2.38 5.08 -16.50
CA ARG A 30 2.16 6.39 -17.14
C ARG A 30 0.86 7.06 -16.70
N LEU A 31 0.01 6.35 -15.94
CA LEU A 31 -1.28 6.87 -15.49
C LEU A 31 -1.13 7.60 -14.16
N ASN A 32 -1.83 8.73 -14.01
CA ASN A 32 -2.01 9.38 -12.71
C ASN A 32 -3.12 8.70 -11.89
N GLN A 33 -3.25 9.03 -10.61
CA GLN A 33 -4.20 8.37 -9.70
C GLN A 33 -5.66 8.42 -10.19
N PRO A 34 -6.21 9.57 -10.64
CA PRO A 34 -7.54 9.61 -11.25
C PRO A 34 -7.69 8.66 -12.45
N GLN A 35 -6.70 8.63 -13.35
CA GLN A 35 -6.72 7.73 -14.51
C GLN A 35 -6.65 6.26 -14.12
N VAL A 36 -5.86 5.91 -13.09
CA VAL A 36 -5.82 4.56 -12.54
C VAL A 36 -7.18 4.18 -11.94
N ALA A 37 -7.81 5.09 -11.19
CA ALA A 37 -9.13 4.85 -10.59
C ALA A 37 -10.21 4.63 -11.67
N GLU A 38 -10.24 5.46 -12.71
CA GLU A 38 -11.16 5.29 -13.84
C GLU A 38 -10.90 3.97 -14.58
N ALA A 39 -9.63 3.64 -14.84
CA ALA A 39 -9.26 2.39 -15.50
C ALA A 39 -9.70 1.17 -14.68
N LYS A 40 -9.51 1.19 -13.35
CA LYS A 40 -9.99 0.15 -12.44
C LYS A 40 -11.51 -0.02 -12.52
N GLN A 41 -12.27 1.07 -12.47
CA GLN A 41 -13.73 1.02 -12.55
C GLN A 41 -14.20 0.42 -13.88
N ARG A 42 -13.59 0.84 -15.00
CA ARG A 42 -13.93 0.33 -16.33
C ARG A 42 -13.58 -1.16 -16.47
N LEU A 43 -12.46 -1.60 -15.92
CA LEU A 43 -12.08 -3.01 -15.90
C LEU A 43 -13.05 -3.84 -15.05
N CYS A 44 -13.39 -3.38 -13.85
CA CYS A 44 -14.34 -4.07 -12.97
C CYS A 44 -15.71 -4.21 -13.65
N PHE A 45 -16.22 -3.12 -14.23
CA PHE A 45 -17.48 -3.11 -14.98
C PHE A 45 -17.46 -4.07 -16.17
N ALA A 46 -16.40 -4.04 -16.99
CA ALA A 46 -16.27 -4.92 -18.15
C ALA A 46 -16.15 -6.40 -17.79
N MET A 47 -15.58 -6.71 -16.61
CA MET A 47 -15.44 -8.08 -16.11
C MET A 47 -16.64 -8.55 -15.26
N GLY A 48 -17.64 -7.70 -15.04
CA GLY A 48 -18.79 -8.03 -14.19
C GLY A 48 -18.40 -8.36 -12.75
N THR A 49 -17.37 -7.70 -12.22
CA THR A 49 -16.82 -7.95 -10.88
C THR A 49 -16.53 -6.63 -10.14
N THR A 50 -16.06 -6.71 -8.91
CA THR A 50 -15.66 -5.56 -8.09
C THR A 50 -14.17 -5.62 -7.72
N GLU A 51 -13.57 -4.48 -7.34
CA GLU A 51 -12.18 -4.49 -6.84
C GLU A 51 -12.03 -5.39 -5.61
N ALA A 52 -13.06 -5.46 -4.75
CA ALA A 52 -13.07 -6.32 -3.58
C ALA A 52 -13.03 -7.81 -3.95
N GLU A 53 -13.76 -8.22 -4.98
CA GLU A 53 -13.74 -9.61 -5.49
C GLU A 53 -12.41 -9.94 -6.14
N ILE A 54 -11.87 -9.05 -6.99
CA ILE A 54 -10.54 -9.24 -7.59
C ILE A 54 -9.47 -9.37 -6.49
N ARG A 55 -9.48 -8.50 -5.48
CA ARG A 55 -8.54 -8.58 -4.35
C ARG A 55 -8.64 -9.92 -3.64
N ARG A 56 -9.85 -10.36 -3.29
CA ARG A 56 -10.07 -11.66 -2.63
C ARG A 56 -9.62 -12.84 -3.49
N GLY A 57 -9.90 -12.82 -4.80
CA GLY A 57 -9.53 -13.88 -5.73
C GLY A 57 -8.05 -13.90 -6.12
N SER A 58 -7.34 -12.78 -5.94
CA SER A 58 -5.94 -12.65 -6.39
C SER A 58 -4.93 -13.46 -5.55
N ASN A 59 -5.28 -13.77 -4.30
CA ASN A 59 -4.34 -14.32 -3.29
C ASN A 59 -3.03 -13.51 -3.15
N LEU A 60 -3.02 -12.23 -3.56
CA LEU A 60 -1.85 -11.35 -3.45
C LEU A 60 -1.75 -10.68 -2.07
N PHE A 61 -2.85 -10.66 -1.33
CA PHE A 61 -2.95 -10.01 -0.01
C PHE A 61 -3.32 -11.04 1.04
N LEU A 62 -2.83 -10.81 2.25
CA LEU A 62 -3.23 -11.57 3.43
C LEU A 62 -4.69 -11.30 3.77
N GLY A 63 -5.43 -12.36 4.10
CA GLY A 63 -6.78 -12.31 4.60
C GLY A 63 -6.85 -12.31 6.13
N THR A 64 -8.08 -12.26 6.66
CA THR A 64 -8.33 -12.28 8.11
C THR A 64 -7.83 -13.56 8.79
N ALA A 65 -7.94 -14.70 8.12
CA ALA A 65 -7.42 -15.97 8.63
C ALA A 65 -5.89 -15.95 8.77
N ASP A 66 -5.18 -15.31 7.82
CA ASP A 66 -3.73 -15.19 7.84
C ASP A 66 -3.26 -14.33 9.01
N ILE A 67 -3.97 -13.23 9.32
CA ILE A 67 -3.65 -12.36 10.47
C ILE A 67 -3.60 -13.18 11.78
N LYS A 68 -4.61 -14.03 12.00
CA LYS A 68 -4.65 -14.89 13.19
C LYS A 68 -3.53 -15.95 13.17
N ALA A 69 -3.24 -16.52 12.01
CA ALA A 69 -2.16 -17.51 11.85
C ALA A 69 -0.77 -16.90 12.09
N LEU A 70 -0.50 -15.70 11.57
CA LEU A 70 0.76 -14.99 11.79
C LEU A 70 0.95 -14.69 13.29
N SER A 71 -0.11 -14.27 13.97
CA SER A 71 -0.08 -14.05 15.40
C SER A 71 0.28 -15.31 16.20
N SER A 72 -0.28 -16.48 15.85
CA SER A 72 0.04 -17.74 16.53
C SER A 72 1.50 -18.19 16.32
N MET A 73 2.12 -17.74 15.22
CA MET A 73 3.55 -17.90 14.93
C MET A 73 4.45 -16.87 15.61
N ARG A 74 3.89 -16.00 16.48
CA ARG A 74 4.60 -14.89 17.15
C ARG A 74 5.17 -13.87 16.18
N ILE A 75 4.56 -13.73 15.00
CA ILE A 75 4.88 -12.63 14.07
C ILE A 75 4.09 -11.40 14.52
N GLU A 76 4.81 -10.29 14.75
CA GLU A 76 4.19 -9.04 15.15
C GLU A 76 3.42 -8.40 13.99
N ILE A 77 2.22 -7.90 14.30
CA ILE A 77 1.36 -7.19 13.36
C ILE A 77 1.41 -5.70 13.71
N GLY A 78 1.81 -4.89 12.73
CA GLY A 78 1.81 -3.44 12.82
C GLY A 78 0.62 -2.81 12.08
N ASN A 79 0.22 -1.63 12.52
CA ASN A 79 -0.75 -0.80 11.82
C ASN A 79 -0.08 -0.09 10.64
N HIS A 80 -0.72 -0.11 9.47
CA HIS A 80 -0.26 0.63 8.28
C HIS A 80 -1.38 1.45 7.62
N SER A 81 -2.32 1.90 8.46
CA SER A 81 -3.55 2.57 8.08
C SER A 81 -4.59 1.67 7.40
N MET A 82 -5.81 2.18 7.22
CA MET A 82 -6.90 1.46 6.58
C MET A 82 -6.81 1.54 5.04
N GLY A 83 -6.65 2.75 4.50
CA GLY A 83 -6.71 3.03 3.07
C GLY A 83 -5.36 3.28 2.40
N HIS A 84 -4.26 3.33 3.16
CA HIS A 84 -2.93 3.72 2.67
C HIS A 84 -2.95 5.11 1.98
N THR A 85 -3.67 6.06 2.58
CA THR A 85 -3.81 7.45 2.12
C THR A 85 -2.72 8.35 2.69
N PHE A 86 -2.39 9.44 1.98
CA PHE A 86 -1.51 10.48 2.53
C PHE A 86 -2.18 11.17 3.72
N PHE A 87 -1.66 10.96 4.92
CA PHE A 87 -2.27 11.54 6.14
C PHE A 87 -2.36 13.06 6.12
N ARG A 88 -1.49 13.75 5.37
CA ARG A 88 -1.55 15.21 5.24
C ARG A 88 -2.81 15.73 4.53
N SER A 89 -3.51 14.88 3.77
CA SER A 89 -4.73 15.27 3.05
C SER A 89 -6.00 14.94 3.84
N LEU A 90 -5.86 14.41 5.06
CA LEU A 90 -6.99 13.92 5.86
C LEU A 90 -7.37 14.91 6.96
N SER A 91 -8.67 15.01 7.20
CA SER A 91 -9.24 15.67 8.37
C SER A 91 -8.97 14.87 9.66
N PRO A 92 -9.12 15.47 10.85
CA PRO A 92 -8.98 14.75 12.12
C PRO A 92 -9.90 13.52 12.24
N THR A 93 -11.13 13.60 11.72
CA THR A 93 -12.08 12.49 11.75
C THR A 93 -11.65 11.35 10.82
N GLU A 94 -11.15 11.67 9.62
CA GLU A 94 -10.61 10.64 8.71
C GLU A 94 -9.35 9.97 9.27
N LEU A 95 -8.52 10.72 9.99
CA LEU A 95 -7.36 10.17 10.69
C LEU A 95 -7.75 9.22 11.82
N GLU A 96 -8.91 9.39 12.44
CA GLU A 96 -9.43 8.47 13.46
C GLU A 96 -9.68 7.10 12.85
N THR A 97 -10.41 7.05 11.73
CA THR A 97 -10.66 5.81 11.00
C THR A 97 -9.36 5.18 10.50
N GLU A 98 -8.49 5.99 9.89
CA GLU A 98 -7.24 5.50 9.31
C GLU A 98 -6.26 4.95 10.35
N ILE A 99 -6.20 5.54 11.55
CA ILE A 99 -5.18 5.18 12.55
C ILE A 99 -5.78 4.37 13.70
N VAL A 100 -6.83 4.87 14.33
CA VAL A 100 -7.36 4.33 15.58
C VAL A 100 -8.24 3.13 15.33
N GLU A 101 -9.22 3.25 14.43
CA GLU A 101 -10.12 2.15 14.10
C GLU A 101 -9.37 1.02 13.39
N SER A 102 -8.45 1.34 12.48
CA SER A 102 -7.57 0.35 11.85
C SER A 102 -6.78 -0.47 12.88
N ARG A 103 -6.18 0.20 13.88
CA ARG A 103 -5.51 -0.49 14.98
C ARG A 103 -6.46 -1.40 15.74
N ALA A 104 -7.62 -0.90 16.15
CA ALA A 104 -8.59 -1.67 16.93
C ALA A 104 -9.07 -2.91 16.17
N LEU A 105 -9.28 -2.80 14.86
CA LEU A 105 -9.62 -3.93 14.01
C LEU A 105 -8.50 -4.97 13.96
N LEU A 106 -7.25 -4.54 13.80
CA LEU A 106 -6.10 -5.45 13.82
C LEU A 106 -5.92 -6.13 15.18
N GLU A 107 -6.13 -5.42 16.29
CA GLU A 107 -6.10 -6.00 17.64
C GLU A 107 -7.21 -7.05 17.81
N TYR A 108 -8.42 -6.76 17.34
CA TYR A 108 -9.53 -7.71 17.35
C TYR A 108 -9.23 -8.97 16.52
N LEU A 109 -8.72 -8.81 15.29
CA LEU A 109 -8.46 -9.93 14.38
C LEU A 109 -7.26 -10.79 14.82
N SER A 110 -6.21 -10.16 15.34
CA SER A 110 -4.99 -10.85 15.77
C SER A 110 -5.09 -11.42 17.18
N GLY A 111 -5.93 -10.84 18.04
CA GLY A 111 -5.95 -11.12 19.47
C GLY A 111 -4.70 -10.63 20.21
N GLN A 112 -3.91 -9.76 19.59
CA GLN A 112 -2.66 -9.20 20.15
C GLN A 112 -2.69 -7.67 20.12
N PRO A 113 -1.95 -7.00 21.02
CA PRO A 113 -1.74 -5.56 20.93
C PRO A 113 -1.04 -5.16 19.62
N VAL A 114 -1.42 -4.01 19.06
CA VAL A 114 -0.79 -3.44 17.84
C VAL A 114 -0.08 -2.13 18.21
N PRO A 115 1.13 -2.18 18.80
CA PRO A 115 1.78 -0.99 19.37
C PRO A 115 2.51 -0.14 18.31
N TYR A 116 2.53 -0.54 17.05
CA TYR A 116 3.40 0.04 16.03
C TYR A 116 2.61 0.59 14.86
N LEU A 117 2.92 1.81 14.44
CA LEU A 117 2.33 2.45 13.26
C LEU A 117 3.42 2.70 12.21
N SER A 118 3.22 2.21 10.99
CA SER A 118 3.98 2.62 9.82
C SER A 118 3.15 3.65 9.06
N ILE A 119 3.65 4.87 8.87
CA ILE A 119 2.91 5.89 8.10
C ILE A 119 2.96 5.53 6.60
N PRO A 120 1.81 5.54 5.88
CA PRO A 120 1.77 5.34 4.43
C PRO A 120 2.80 6.19 3.71
N TYR A 121 3.52 5.58 2.75
CA TYR A 121 4.62 6.20 2.00
C TYR A 121 5.84 6.67 2.84
N GLY A 122 5.76 6.64 4.18
CA GLY A 122 6.87 6.89 5.09
C GLY A 122 7.42 8.32 5.11
N ASN A 123 6.65 9.31 4.63
CA ASN A 123 7.10 10.70 4.51
C ASN A 123 6.83 11.50 5.80
N MET A 124 7.73 12.43 6.15
CA MET A 124 7.66 13.23 7.37
C MET A 124 6.50 14.24 7.28
N LEU A 125 6.18 14.68 6.08
CA LEU A 125 5.06 15.58 5.83
C LEU A 125 3.70 14.92 6.13
N ASP A 126 3.64 13.58 6.20
CA ASP A 126 2.44 12.83 6.62
C ASP A 126 2.40 12.56 8.14
N ALA A 127 3.49 12.81 8.87
CA ALA A 127 3.52 12.81 10.32
C ALA A 127 2.99 14.16 10.88
N THR A 128 1.77 14.53 10.48
CA THR A 128 1.12 15.78 10.92
C THR A 128 0.80 15.76 12.41
N GLY A 129 0.60 16.94 13.02
CA GLY A 129 0.24 17.04 14.44
C GLY A 129 -1.01 16.25 14.80
N ASN A 130 -2.02 16.24 13.93
CA ASN A 130 -3.25 15.46 14.11
C ASN A 130 -2.99 13.95 13.99
N ALA A 131 -2.21 13.51 13.00
CA ALA A 131 -1.87 12.10 12.83
C ALA A 131 -1.05 11.56 14.02
N LEU A 132 -0.07 12.33 14.50
CA LEU A 132 0.73 11.97 15.68
C LEU A 132 -0.12 11.93 16.96
N THR A 133 -1.05 12.88 17.12
CA THR A 133 -1.99 12.90 18.24
C THR A 133 -2.89 11.65 18.22
N ALA A 134 -3.47 11.31 17.06
CA ALA A 134 -4.29 10.10 16.91
C ALA A 134 -3.48 8.82 17.21
N ALA A 135 -2.26 8.71 16.70
CA ALA A 135 -1.38 7.57 16.95
C ALA A 135 -1.05 7.39 18.44
N ARG A 136 -0.67 8.48 19.12
CA ARG A 136 -0.32 8.47 20.56
C ARG A 136 -1.54 8.18 21.44
N ARG A 137 -2.69 8.81 21.17
CA ARG A 137 -3.93 8.58 21.92
C ARG A 137 -4.42 7.14 21.78
N SER A 138 -4.24 6.54 20.61
CA SER A 138 -4.50 5.12 20.36
C SER A 138 -3.38 4.20 20.83
N LYS A 139 -2.48 4.65 21.70
CA LYS A 139 -1.45 3.83 22.38
C LYS A 139 -0.37 3.23 21.46
N HIS A 140 -0.15 3.79 20.27
CA HIS A 140 1.03 3.42 19.49
C HIS A 140 2.29 3.90 20.21
N LYS A 141 3.25 2.99 20.39
CA LYS A 141 4.52 3.19 21.08
C LYS A 141 5.66 3.58 20.14
N ALA A 142 5.55 3.22 18.86
CA ALA A 142 6.51 3.62 17.83
C ALA A 142 5.80 3.92 16.50
N ILE A 143 6.29 4.96 15.82
CA ILE A 143 5.80 5.48 14.55
C ILE A 143 6.95 5.46 13.55
N PHE A 144 6.78 4.76 12.44
CA PHE A 144 7.85 4.48 11.47
C PHE A 144 7.69 5.29 10.18
N LEU A 145 8.82 5.86 9.73
CA LEU A 145 9.01 6.61 8.48
C LEU A 145 10.10 5.95 7.62
N VAL A 146 10.30 6.37 6.36
CA VAL A 146 11.26 5.73 5.42
C VAL A 146 12.28 6.74 4.84
N HIS A 147 12.73 7.70 5.65
CA HIS A 147 13.74 8.70 5.21
C HIS A 147 15.17 8.17 5.11
N ALA A 148 15.42 6.94 5.56
CA ALA A 148 16.75 6.34 5.62
C ALA A 148 17.81 7.24 6.30
N LYS A 149 17.39 7.96 7.35
CA LYS A 149 18.19 8.81 8.24
C LYS A 149 18.54 8.07 9.53
N SER A 150 19.56 8.53 10.25
CA SER A 150 19.93 7.96 11.54
C SER A 150 18.90 8.26 12.62
N ASN A 151 18.53 7.23 13.39
CA ASN A 151 17.62 7.33 14.54
C ASN A 151 18.20 8.08 15.75
N ARG A 152 19.47 8.48 15.70
CA ARG A 152 20.08 9.41 16.67
C ARG A 152 19.46 10.82 16.57
N PHE A 153 19.00 11.20 15.38
CA PHE A 153 18.46 12.53 15.08
C PHE A 153 16.95 12.48 14.82
N ARG A 154 16.26 11.53 15.46
CA ARG A 154 14.80 11.42 15.33
C ARG A 154 14.10 12.62 15.96
N PRO A 155 12.96 13.07 15.40
CA PRO A 155 12.28 14.29 15.85
C PRO A 155 11.53 14.11 17.18
N ALA A 156 11.24 12.87 17.57
CA ALA A 156 10.63 12.52 18.84
C ALA A 156 11.06 11.12 19.28
N SER A 157 10.92 10.79 20.57
CA SER A 157 11.33 9.50 21.14
C SER A 157 10.58 8.30 20.55
N ASP A 158 9.36 8.53 20.08
CA ASP A 158 8.45 7.55 19.50
C ASP A 158 8.51 7.47 17.96
N ILE A 159 9.33 8.30 17.30
CA ILE A 159 9.43 8.33 15.83
C ILE A 159 10.73 7.69 15.36
N PHE A 160 10.65 6.75 14.43
CA PHE A 160 11.78 5.99 13.91
C PHE A 160 11.88 6.07 12.39
N TYR A 161 13.08 6.33 11.90
CA TYR A 161 13.43 6.20 10.50
C TYR A 161 13.81 4.74 10.17
N ARG A 162 13.29 4.26 9.05
CA ARG A 162 13.65 2.99 8.43
C ARG A 162 14.44 3.24 7.15
N VAL A 163 15.26 2.26 6.79
CA VAL A 163 15.99 2.23 5.53
C VAL A 163 15.32 1.20 4.63
N SER A 164 14.91 1.61 3.42
CA SER A 164 14.50 0.64 2.40
C SER A 164 15.75 0.10 1.69
N PRO A 165 16.02 -1.21 1.74
CA PRO A 165 17.17 -1.79 1.05
C PRO A 165 16.99 -1.78 -0.47
N GLY A 166 15.75 -1.78 -0.99
CA GLY A 166 15.50 -1.87 -2.43
C GLY A 166 16.22 -3.07 -3.07
N ALA A 167 16.72 -2.90 -4.28
CA ALA A 167 17.53 -3.91 -4.99
C ALA A 167 19.04 -3.78 -4.69
N ALA A 168 19.43 -3.34 -3.49
CA ALA A 168 20.85 -3.23 -3.13
C ALA A 168 21.52 -4.61 -3.06
N ALA A 169 22.75 -4.70 -3.55
CA ALA A 169 23.55 -5.90 -3.41
C ALA A 169 23.93 -6.14 -1.93
N LEU A 170 24.22 -7.40 -1.57
CA LEU A 170 24.50 -7.77 -0.17
C LEU A 170 25.75 -7.07 0.37
N GLU A 171 26.75 -6.89 -0.49
CA GLU A 171 28.00 -6.19 -0.21
C GLU A 171 27.80 -4.71 0.14
N ASP A 172 26.75 -4.06 -0.38
CA ASP A 172 26.44 -2.65 -0.13
C ASP A 172 25.67 -2.44 1.18
N LEU A 173 25.06 -3.49 1.73
CA LEU A 173 24.16 -3.39 2.89
C LEU A 173 24.85 -2.79 4.12
N PRO A 174 26.08 -3.17 4.53
CA PRO A 174 26.73 -2.58 5.70
C PRO A 174 26.85 -1.06 5.57
N PHE A 175 27.27 -0.58 4.40
CA PHE A 175 27.42 0.85 4.14
C PHE A 175 26.05 1.57 4.08
N LYS A 176 25.06 0.98 3.40
CA LYS A 176 23.71 1.52 3.26
C LYS A 176 22.94 1.59 4.59
N LEU A 177 23.16 0.63 5.49
CA LEU A 177 22.48 0.54 6.79
C LEU A 177 23.18 1.32 7.90
N ARG A 178 24.52 1.46 7.85
CA ARG A 178 25.27 2.07 8.97
C ARG A 178 25.81 3.47 8.65
N VAL A 179 26.30 3.71 7.44
CA VAL A 179 27.02 4.95 7.10
C VAL A 179 26.09 5.96 6.44
N MET A 180 25.36 5.53 5.40
CA MET A 180 24.46 6.40 4.66
C MET A 180 23.41 7.12 5.53
N PRO A 181 22.80 6.49 6.55
CA PRO A 181 21.84 7.19 7.40
C PRO A 181 22.46 8.34 8.19
N MET A 182 23.73 8.23 8.59
CA MET A 182 24.44 9.32 9.27
C MET A 182 24.71 10.48 8.32
N ILE A 183 25.22 10.19 7.11
CA ILE A 183 25.49 11.21 6.09
C ILE A 183 24.22 11.98 5.72
N ARG A 184 23.10 11.28 5.50
CA ARG A 184 21.81 11.89 5.17
C ARG A 184 21.25 12.76 6.30
N SER A 185 21.53 12.40 7.55
CA SER A 185 21.14 13.22 8.70
C SER A 185 21.88 14.56 8.75
N VAL A 186 23.18 14.58 8.40
CA VAL A 186 24.00 15.81 8.39
C VAL A 186 23.66 16.70 7.19
N ARG A 187 23.45 16.12 6.00
CA ARG A 187 23.13 16.91 4.79
C ARG A 187 21.86 17.75 4.91
N GLY A 188 20.88 17.30 5.71
CA GLY A 188 19.65 18.05 5.95
C GLY A 188 19.78 19.20 6.95
N TRP A 189 20.97 19.45 7.50
CA TRP A 189 21.25 20.60 8.39
C TRP A 189 22.05 21.71 7.69
N VAL A 190 22.70 21.38 6.57
CA VAL A 190 23.62 22.28 5.85
C VAL A 190 22.91 23.02 4.70
N TRP A 191 21.63 22.75 4.47
CA TRP A 191 20.78 23.37 3.46
C TRP A 191 19.40 23.68 4.03
#